data_AF-A0A3E0NZA8-F1
#
_entry.id   AF-A0A3E0NZA8-F1
#
_cell.length_a   1.000
_cell.length_b   1.000
_cell.length_c   1.000
_cell.angle_alpha   90.00
_cell.angle_beta   90.00
_cell.angle_gamma   90.00
#
_symmetry.space_group_name_H-M   'P 1'
#
loop_
_entity.id
_entity.type
_entity.pdbx_description
1 polymer ?
#
loop_
_entity_poly.entity_id
_entity_poly.type
_entity_poly.pdbx_seq_one_letter_code
_entity_poly.pdbx_strand_id
1 'polypeptide(L)' 'MKKTTLYLPDDLKAALERLAAERGSSEATIVREALQRLLAERQRPRPRVPLTGRGLGDASIAERTDELLAGFGQG' A
#
# COMPACT_ATOMS: atom_id res chain seq x y z
N MET A 1 16.47 11.36 -8.00
CA MET A 1 16.70 9.91 -8.16
C MET A 1 18.02 9.53 -7.51
N LYS A 2 18.14 8.33 -6.92
CA LYS A 2 19.42 7.78 -6.42
C LYS A 2 19.88 6.67 -7.38
N LYS A 3 21.18 6.62 -7.71
CA LYS A 3 21.76 5.56 -8.54
C LYS A 3 21.84 4.27 -7.72
N THR A 4 21.31 3.18 -8.27
CA THR A 4 21.32 1.86 -7.64
C THR A 4 21.81 0.85 -8.67
N THR A 5 22.74 -0.02 -8.26
CA THR A 5 23.24 -1.13 -9.08
C THR A 5 22.71 -2.43 -8.49
N LEU A 6 22.19 -3.32 -9.33
CA LEU A 6 21.56 -4.57 -8.94
C LEU A 6 22.16 -5.70 -9.77
N TYR A 7 22.44 -6.83 -9.15
CA TYR A 7 22.72 -8.05 -9.90
C TYR A 7 21.40 -8.70 -10.32
N LEU A 8 21.32 -9.12 -11.58
CA LEU A 8 20.18 -9.84 -12.14
C LEU A 8 20.69 -11.16 -12.69
N PRO A 9 19.96 -12.26 -12.49
CA PRO A 9 20.14 -13.47 -13.29
C PRO A 9 20.07 -13.16 -14.80
N ASP A 10 20.86 -13.87 -15.60
CA ASP A 10 20.99 -13.61 -17.04
C ASP A 10 19.65 -13.76 -17.79
N ASP A 11 18.85 -14.75 -17.39
CA ASP A 11 17.52 -14.99 -17.96
C ASP A 11 16.55 -13.83 -17.65
N LEU A 12 16.61 -13.29 -16.45
CA LEU A 12 15.81 -12.14 -16.03
C LEU A 12 16.24 -10.88 -16.79
N LYS A 13 17.54 -10.66 -16.99
CA LYS A 13 18.05 -9.54 -17.80
C LYS A 13 17.57 -9.65 -19.25
N ALA A 14 17.66 -10.83 -19.85
CA ALA A 14 17.20 -11.06 -21.22
C ALA A 14 15.69 -10.85 -21.37
N ALA A 15 14.89 -11.27 -20.37
CA ALA A 15 13.45 -11.01 -20.36
C ALA A 15 13.13 -9.51 -20.26
N LEU A 16 13.88 -8.77 -19.43
CA LEU A 16 13.72 -7.33 -19.27
C LEU A 16 14.05 -6.56 -20.56
N GLU A 17 15.12 -6.96 -21.27
CA GLU A 17 15.50 -6.39 -22.56
C GLU A 17 14.41 -6.56 -23.63
N ARG A 18 13.85 -7.77 -23.74
CA ARG A 18 12.75 -8.04 -24.68
C ARG A 18 11.54 -7.16 -24.38
N LEU A 19 11.14 -7.07 -23.11
CA LEU A 19 10.00 -6.24 -22.70
C LEU A 19 10.25 -4.75 -22.94
N ALA A 20 11.48 -4.28 -22.73
CA ALA A 20 11.90 -2.91 -23.01
C ALA A 20 11.76 -2.58 -24.50
N ALA A 21 12.24 -3.47 -25.37
CA ALA A 21 12.13 -3.35 -26.82
C ALA A 21 10.68 -3.35 -27.29
N GLU A 22 9.87 -4.31 -26.81
CA GLU A 22 8.44 -4.42 -27.15
C GLU A 22 7.64 -3.16 -26.75
N ARG A 23 7.99 -2.54 -25.61
CA ARG A 23 7.31 -1.34 -25.11
C ARG A 23 7.90 -0.03 -25.64
N GLY A 24 9.01 -0.06 -26.38
CA GLY A 24 9.75 1.14 -26.78
C GLY A 24 10.19 1.99 -25.57
N SER A 25 10.55 1.36 -24.46
CA SER A 25 10.88 2.03 -23.19
C SER A 25 12.21 1.55 -22.62
N SER A 26 12.84 2.32 -21.74
CA SER A 26 14.10 1.88 -21.10
C SER A 26 13.85 0.80 -20.06
N GLU A 27 14.78 -0.14 -19.90
CA GLU A 27 14.74 -1.15 -18.84
C GLU A 27 14.59 -0.51 -17.44
N ALA A 28 15.27 0.61 -17.22
CA ALA A 28 15.18 1.37 -15.98
C ALA A 28 13.76 1.89 -15.70
N THR A 29 12.98 2.21 -16.74
CA THR A 29 11.56 2.58 -16.61
C THR A 29 10.75 1.40 -16.11
N ILE A 30 10.89 0.24 -16.76
CA ILE A 30 10.18 -0.99 -16.38
C ILE A 30 10.51 -1.42 -14.95
N VAL A 31 11.80 -1.41 -14.57
CA VAL A 31 12.23 -1.76 -13.22
C VAL A 31 11.62 -0.81 -12.19
N ARG A 32 11.60 0.50 -12.47
CA ARG A 32 10.96 1.48 -11.55
C ARG A 32 9.46 1.24 -11.42
N GLU A 33 8.75 1.02 -12.51
CA GLU A 33 7.30 0.75 -12.50
C GLU A 33 6.99 -0.51 -11.70
N ALA A 34 7.74 -1.59 -11.92
CA ALA A 34 7.58 -2.84 -11.18
C ALA A 34 7.79 -2.65 -9.67
N LEU A 35 8.85 -1.94 -9.28
CA LEU A 35 9.13 -1.64 -7.87
C LEU A 35 8.06 -0.73 -7.25
N GLN A 36 7.59 0.29 -7.97
CA GLN A 36 6.52 1.17 -7.50
C GLN A 36 5.22 0.41 -7.25
N ARG A 37 4.83 -0.46 -8.18
CA ARG A 37 3.63 -1.31 -8.05
C ARG A 37 3.76 -2.24 -6.84
N LEU A 38 4.87 -2.95 -6.72
CA LEU A 38 5.13 -3.87 -5.61
C LEU A 38 5.08 -3.15 -4.25
N LEU A 39 5.69 -1.97 -4.16
CA LEU A 39 5.70 -1.18 -2.92
C LEU A 39 4.34 -0.52 -2.63
N ALA A 40 3.56 -0.20 -3.65
CA ALA A 40 2.19 0.30 -3.48
C ALA A 40 1.26 -0.80 -2.96
N GLU A 41 1.38 -2.03 -3.46
CA GLU A 41 0.63 -3.19 -2.94
C GLU A 41 0.97 -3.49 -1.47
N ARG A 42 2.23 -3.27 -1.07
CA ARG A 42 2.68 -3.43 0.31
C ARG A 42 2.25 -2.30 1.24
N GLN A 43 1.92 -1.13 0.71
CA GLN A 43 1.35 -0.06 1.52
C GLN A 43 -0.05 -0.48 1.96
N ARG A 44 -0.16 -0.88 3.23
CA ARG A 44 -1.45 -1.17 3.88
C ARG A 44 -2.41 -0.03 3.51
N PRO A 45 -3.62 -0.34 2.99
CA PRO A 45 -4.55 0.71 2.59
C PRO A 45 -4.69 1.67 3.77
N ARG A 46 -4.50 2.97 3.50
CA ARG A 46 -4.66 3.98 4.55
C ARG A 46 -6.00 3.74 5.23
N PRO A 47 -6.04 3.64 6.57
CA PRO A 47 -7.30 3.41 7.27
C PRO A 47 -8.28 4.48 6.81
N ARG A 48 -9.38 4.04 6.20
CA ARG A 48 -10.49 4.92 5.84
C ARG A 48 -11.22 5.23 7.15
N VAL A 49 -10.81 6.29 7.83
CA VAL A 49 -11.51 6.80 9.02
C VAL A 49 -12.71 7.66 8.61
N PRO A 50 -13.90 7.55 9.24
CA PRO A 50 -14.43 6.41 10.01
C PRO A 50 -15.61 5.71 9.30
N LEU A 51 -15.81 4.44 9.66
CA LEU A 51 -16.95 3.60 9.26
C LEU A 51 -18.32 4.12 9.78
N THR A 52 -18.32 5.15 10.62
CA THR A 52 -19.53 5.80 11.17
C THR A 52 -20.41 6.40 10.07
N GLY A 53 -19.82 6.86 8.97
CA GLY A 53 -20.57 7.34 7.79
C GLY A 53 -21.35 6.25 7.02
N ARG A 54 -21.19 4.96 7.38
CA ARG A 54 -22.01 3.85 6.84
C ARG A 54 -23.21 3.48 7.73
N GLY A 55 -23.49 4.25 8.78
CA GLY A 55 -24.56 3.93 9.74
C GLY A 55 -24.19 2.81 10.72
N LEU A 56 -22.90 2.51 10.87
CA LEU A 56 -22.40 1.57 11.86
C LEU A 56 -22.24 2.28 13.21
N GLY A 57 -23.36 2.47 13.91
CA GLY A 57 -23.40 3.01 15.27
C GLY A 57 -23.76 4.49 15.37
N ASP A 58 -23.98 4.95 16.61
CA ASP A 58 -24.28 6.34 16.95
C ASP A 58 -23.02 7.21 16.83
N ALA A 59 -23.13 8.28 16.03
CA ALA A 59 -22.03 9.19 15.74
C ALA A 59 -21.52 9.95 16.98
N SER A 60 -22.33 10.05 18.04
CA SER A 60 -22.00 10.74 19.29
C SER A 60 -21.24 9.88 20.31
N ILE A 61 -21.07 8.58 20.02
CA ILE A 61 -20.39 7.65 20.94
C ILE A 61 -18.97 8.11 21.27
N ALA A 62 -18.26 8.69 20.28
CA ALA A 62 -16.90 9.18 20.48
C ALA A 62 -16.83 10.24 21.60
N GLU A 63 -17.83 11.12 21.68
CA GLU A 63 -17.90 12.18 22.69
C GLU A 63 -18.40 11.68 24.07
N ARG A 64 -19.04 10.51 24.12
CA ARG A 64 -19.69 9.97 25.33
C ARG A 64 -19.01 8.72 25.88
N THR A 65 -17.76 8.48 25.48
CA THR A 65 -17.02 7.25 25.80
C THR A 65 -17.00 6.97 27.31
N ASP A 66 -16.77 7.99 28.15
CA ASP A 66 -16.67 7.83 29.60
C ASP A 66 -17.99 7.44 30.27
N GLU A 67 -19.11 8.04 29.83
CA GLU A 67 -20.46 7.71 30.31
C GLU A 67 -20.82 6.25 29.95
N LEU A 68 -20.57 5.87 28.70
CA LEU A 68 -20.96 4.57 28.15
C LEU A 68 -20.13 3.40 28.70
N LEU A 69 -18.91 3.68 29.18
CA LEU A 69 -18.03 2.67 29.78
C LEU A 69 -18.11 2.60 31.30
N ALA A 70 -19.00 3.37 31.94
CA ALA A 70 -19.20 3.28 33.38
C ALA A 70 -19.59 1.86 33.81
N GLY A 71 -18.81 1.26 34.72
CA GLY A 71 -19.03 -0.11 35.20
C GLY A 71 -18.47 -1.21 34.30
N PHE A 72 -17.83 -0.88 33.17
CA PHE A 72 -17.18 -1.86 32.31
C PHE A 72 -16.00 -2.53 33.03
N GLY A 73 -15.98 -3.88 33.05
CA GLY A 73 -14.90 -4.66 33.67
C GLY A 73 -14.98 -4.80 35.20
N GLN A 74 -16.08 -4.37 35.83
CA GLN A 74 -16.33 -4.64 37.25
C GLN A 74 -16.99 -6.02 37.39
N GLY A 75 -16.14 -7.04 37.41
CA GLY A 75 -16.46 -8.44 37.70
C GLY A 75 -15.36 -9.09 38.52
#